data_AF-V2ZKW9-F1
#
_entry.id   AF-V2ZKW9-F1
#
_cell.length_a   1.000
_cell.length_b   1.000
_cell.length_c   1.000
_cell.angle_alpha   90.00
_cell.angle_beta   90.00
_cell.angle_gamma   90.00
#
_symmetry.space_group_name_H-M   'P 1'
#
loop_
_entity.id
_entity.type
_entity.pdbx_description
1 polymer ?
#
loop_
_entity_poly.entity_id
_entity_poly.type
_entity_poly.pdbx_seq_one_letter_code
_entity_poly.pdbx_strand_id
1 'polypeptide(L)' 'MPVSKAQQKAQNKWIAKAYDRINLTVAKGKKETIQAHAEARGESVNGFINRAISETIERDSGAPVTAEEG' A
#
# COMPACT_ATOMS: atom_id res chain seq x y z
N MET A 1 11.10 24.30 12.54
CA MET A 1 11.86 24.92 11.43
C MET A 1 11.12 24.66 10.12
N PRO A 2 10.89 25.64 9.24
CA PRO A 2 10.23 25.40 7.96
C PRO A 2 11.17 24.63 7.02
N VAL A 3 10.70 23.51 6.46
CA VAL A 3 11.45 22.76 5.44
C VAL A 3 11.67 23.66 4.22
N SER A 4 12.93 23.86 3.86
CA SER A 4 13.30 24.70 2.72
C SER A 4 12.66 24.16 1.43
N LYS A 5 12.30 25.05 0.50
CA LYS A 5 11.77 24.66 -0.84
C LYS A 5 12.71 23.68 -1.56
N ALA A 6 14.02 23.76 -1.30
CA ALA A 6 15.01 22.83 -1.82
C ALA A 6 14.86 21.40 -1.24
N GLN A 7 14.58 21.28 0.06
CA GLN A 7 14.35 19.98 0.71
C GLN A 7 13.06 19.33 0.21
N GLN A 8 12.00 20.12 0.01
CA GLN A 8 10.74 19.63 -0.56
C GLN A 8 10.94 19.09 -1.99
N LYS A 9 11.71 19.79 -2.84
CA LYS A 9 12.01 19.34 -4.21
C LYS A 9 12.83 18.05 -4.23
N ALA A 10 13.83 17.92 -3.36
CA ALA A 10 14.64 16.71 -3.25
C ALA A 10 13.80 15.52 -2.78
N GLN A 11 12.93 15.71 -1.78
CA GLN A 11 12.04 14.68 -1.28
C GLN A 11 11.04 14.22 -2.35
N ASN A 12 10.42 15.14 -3.08
CA ASN A 12 9.51 14.80 -4.18
C ASN A 12 10.22 14.01 -5.30
N LYS A 13 11.45 14.40 -5.65
CA LYS A 13 12.25 13.68 -6.66
C LYS A 13 12.56 12.25 -6.21
N TRP A 14 12.88 12.06 -4.93
CA TRP A 14 13.14 10.73 -4.39
C TRP A 14 11.86 9.88 -4.36
N ILE A 15 10.73 10.45 -3.90
CA ILE A 15 9.46 9.74 -3.86
C ILE A 15 9.05 9.26 -5.26
N ALA A 16 9.16 10.12 -6.28
CA ALA A 16 8.82 9.77 -7.66
C ALA A 16 9.75 8.70 -8.27
N LYS A 17 10.98 8.54 -7.76
CA LYS A 17 11.92 7.52 -8.22
C LYS A 17 11.72 6.19 -7.48
N ALA A 18 11.39 6.26 -6.20
CA ALA A 18 11.36 5.11 -5.30
C ALA A 18 9.99 4.44 -5.20
N TYR A 19 8.90 5.16 -5.49
CA TYR A 19 7.55 4.67 -5.29
C TYR A 19 6.65 4.98 -6.49
N ASP A 20 5.96 3.94 -6.96
CA ASP A 20 4.77 4.10 -7.79
C ASP A 20 3.58 4.46 -6.91
N ARG A 21 2.82 5.49 -7.30
CA ARG A 21 1.63 5.94 -6.58
C ARG A 21 0.39 5.47 -7.30
N ILE A 22 -0.41 4.65 -6.62
CA ILE A 22 -1.69 4.16 -7.15
C ILE A 22 -2.82 5.01 -6.55
N ASN A 23 -3.57 5.69 -7.41
CA ASN A 23 -4.80 6.37 -7.01
C ASN A 23 -5.97 5.39 -7.12
N LEU A 24 -6.58 5.06 -5.98
CA LEU A 24 -7.72 4.15 -5.91
C LEU A 24 -9.02 4.93 -5.71
N THR A 25 -9.98 4.77 -6.62
CA THR A 25 -11.34 5.29 -6.46
C THR A 25 -12.28 4.17 -6.04
N VAL A 26 -12.95 4.35 -4.91
CA VAL A 26 -13.98 3.43 -4.40
C VAL A 26 -15.26 4.19 -4.11
N ALA A 27 -16.39 3.48 -4.09
CA ALA A 27 -17.66 4.05 -3.65
C ALA A 27 -17.57 4.62 -2.23
N LYS A 28 -18.38 5.65 -1.96
CA LYS A 28 -18.48 6.26 -0.62
C LYS A 28 -18.87 5.19 0.42
N GLY A 29 -18.21 5.16 1.58
CA GLY A 29 -18.41 4.14 2.62
C GLY A 29 -17.48 2.93 2.51
N LYS A 30 -16.91 2.67 1.32
CA LYS A 30 -16.03 1.51 1.11
C LYS A 30 -14.65 1.71 1.72
N LYS A 31 -14.16 2.96 1.75
CA LYS A 31 -12.88 3.30 2.38
C LYS A 31 -12.91 2.97 3.88
N GLU A 32 -14.01 3.28 4.55
CA GLU A 32 -14.23 3.01 5.96
C GLU A 32 -14.24 1.49 6.23
N THR A 33 -14.85 0.71 5.34
CA THR A 33 -14.80 -0.77 5.44
C THR A 33 -13.37 -1.30 5.30
N ILE A 34 -12.60 -0.77 4.35
CA ILE A 34 -11.19 -1.16 4.13
C ILE A 34 -10.36 -0.79 5.36
N GLN A 35 -10.58 0.40 5.92
CA GLN A 35 -9.90 0.87 7.11
C GLN A 35 -10.20 0.00 8.34
N ALA A 36 -11.48 -0.27 8.61
CA ALA A 36 -11.88 -1.11 9.74
C ALA A 36 -11.31 -2.54 9.61
N HIS A 37 -11.23 -3.08 8.39
CA HIS A 37 -10.65 -4.41 8.16
C HIS A 37 -9.14 -4.43 8.43
N ALA A 38 -8.42 -3.41 7.95
CA ALA A 38 -6.98 -3.27 8.18
C ALA A 38 -6.68 -3.10 9.68
N GLU A 39 -7.44 -2.22 10.36
CA GLU A 39 -7.30 -1.99 11.80
C GLU A 39 -7.58 -3.25 12.62
N ALA A 40 -8.62 -4.02 12.27
CA ALA A 40 -8.94 -5.29 12.95
C ALA A 40 -7.82 -6.34 12.80
N ARG A 41 -7.00 -6.25 11.76
CA ARG A 41 -5.84 -7.11 11.53
C ARG A 41 -4.52 -6.51 12.04
N GLY A 42 -4.56 -5.31 12.62
CA GLY A 42 -3.37 -4.60 13.10
C GLY A 42 -2.45 -4.11 11.97
N GLU A 43 -2.97 -3.97 10.75
CA GLU A 43 -2.20 -3.52 9.57
C GLU A 43 -2.65 -2.13 9.11
N SER A 44 -1.77 -1.40 8.41
CA SER A 44 -2.16 -0.13 7.77
C SER A 44 -3.03 -0.40 6.55
N VAL A 45 -3.88 0.56 6.18
CA VAL A 45 -4.70 0.47 4.95
C VAL A 45 -3.85 0.19 3.71
N ASN A 46 -2.69 0.85 3.60
CA ASN A 46 -1.79 0.63 2.47
C ASN A 46 -1.16 -0.77 2.50
N GLY A 47 -0.78 -1.26 3.69
CA GLY A 47 -0.28 -2.62 3.89
C GLY A 47 -1.33 -3.67 3.51
N PHE A 48 -2.57 -3.49 3.95
CA PHE A 48 -3.69 -4.35 3.59
C PHE A 48 -3.93 -4.39 2.08
N ILE A 49 -3.96 -3.23 1.43
CA ILE A 49 -4.18 -3.15 -0.02
C ILE A 49 -3.05 -3.86 -0.78
N ASN A 50 -1.79 -3.63 -0.40
CA ASN A 50 -0.65 -4.30 -1.03
C ASN A 50 -0.70 -5.82 -0.82
N ARG A 51 -0.99 -6.29 0.40
CA ARG A 51 -1.14 -7.71 0.71
C ARG A 51 -2.26 -8.34 -0.10
N ALA A 52 -3.43 -7.70 -0.15
CA ALA A 52 -4.57 -8.20 -0.92
C ALA A 52 -4.28 -8.29 -2.42
N ILE A 53 -3.52 -7.33 -2.97
CA ILE A 53 -3.08 -7.37 -4.37
C ILE A 53 -2.13 -8.55 -4.58
N SER A 54 -1.09 -8.70 -3.75
CA SER A 54 -0.13 -9.81 -3.86
C SER A 54 -0.82 -11.18 -3.74
N GLU A 55 -1.64 -11.38 -2.71
CA GLU A 55 -2.38 -12.63 -2.50
C GLU A 55 -3.30 -12.97 -3.67
N THR A 56 -3.87 -11.96 -4.32
CA THR A 56 -4.75 -12.19 -5.48
C THR A 56 -3.93 -12.54 -6.73
N ILE A 57 -2.81 -11.84 -6.96
CA ILE A 57 -1.86 -12.19 -8.04
C ILE A 57 -1.36 -13.63 -7.85
N GLU A 58 -0.97 -14.02 -6.63
CA GLU A 58 -0.49 -15.36 -6.31
C GLU A 58 -1.58 -16.42 -6.54
N ARG A 59 -2.81 -16.16 -6.05
CA ARG A 59 -3.96 -17.05 -6.25
C ARG A 59 -4.29 -17.23 -7.73
N ASP A 60 -4.29 -16.15 -8.50
CA ASP A 60 -4.61 -16.15 -9.93
C ASP A 60 -3.48 -16.78 -10.77
N SER A 61 -2.24 -16.71 -10.29
CA SER A 61 -1.06 -17.31 -10.96
C SER A 61 -0.91 -18.81 -10.70
N GLY A 62 -1.73 -19.39 -9.82
CA GLY A 62 -1.80 -20.84 -9.61
C GLY A 62 -0.61 -21.49 -8.88
N ALA A 63 0.24 -20.73 -8.18
CA ALA A 63 1.36 -21.28 -7.42
C ALA A 63 1.04 -21.33 -5.91
N PRO A 64 0.97 -22.53 -5.27
CA PRO A 64 0.93 -22.63 -3.83
C PRO A 64 2.33 -22.30 -3.30
N VAL A 65 2.52 -21.09 -2.75
CA VAL A 65 3.77 -20.75 -2.07
C VAL A 65 3.66 -21.22 -0.63
N THR A 66 4.23 -22.39 -0.35
CA THR A 66 4.53 -22.83 1.01
C THR A 66 5.40 -21.78 1.68
N ALA A 67 4.95 -21.30 2.84
CA ALA A 67 5.71 -20.42 3.70
C ALA A 67 7.06 -21.07 4.05
N GLU A 68 8.16 -20.44 3.65
CA GLU A 68 9.46 -20.66 4.30
C GLU A 68 9.79 -19.39 5.09
N GLU A 69 9.63 -19.54 6.41
CA GLU A 69 10.18 -18.66 7.43
C GLU A 69 11.71 -18.76 7.42
N GLY A 70 12.37 -17.61 7.52
CA GLY A 70 13.80 -17.47 7.82
C GLY A 70 14.01 -16.37 8.85
#